data_AF-A0A965AZU3-F1
#
_entry.id   AF-A0A965AZU3-F1
#
_cell.length_a   1.000
_cell.length_b   1.000
_cell.length_c   1.000
_cell.angle_alpha   90.00
_cell.angle_beta   90.00
_cell.angle_gamma   90.00
#
_symmetry.space_group_name_H-M   'P 1'
#
loop_
_entity.id
_entity.type
_entity.pdbx_description
1 polymer ?
#
loop_
_entity_poly.entity_id
_entity_poly.type
_entity_poly.pdbx_seq_one_letter_code
_entity_poly.pdbx_strand_id
1 'polypeptide(L)' 'MNGATDPHRAIPTFSVDSASVRDKSHRFIRYADGSTELFDLSNDYWQINDLGRDSPIYSEISEQLDACYAQYAAN' A
#
# COMPACT_ATOMS: atom_id res chain seq x y z
N MET A 1 -2.22 5.42 -26.56
CA MET A 1 -1.81 5.51 -25.13
C MET A 1 -2.10 6.92 -24.66
N ASN A 2 -3.18 7.13 -23.90
CA ASN A 2 -3.46 8.44 -23.30
C ASN A 2 -2.88 8.40 -21.88
N GLY A 3 -1.75 9.08 -21.66
CA GLY A 3 -1.01 9.10 -20.38
C GLY A 3 -1.74 9.88 -19.28
N ALA A 4 -3.03 9.64 -19.10
CA ALA A 4 -3.83 10.26 -18.05
C ALA A 4 -3.31 9.85 -16.67
N THR A 5 -3.20 10.81 -15.76
CA THR A 5 -2.85 10.55 -14.37
C THR A 5 -4.00 9.82 -13.69
N ASP A 6 -3.72 8.62 -13.20
CA ASP A 6 -4.61 7.91 -12.28
C ASP A 6 -4.18 8.23 -10.84
N PRO A 7 -4.93 9.08 -10.11
CA PRO A 7 -4.59 9.46 -8.74
C PRO A 7 -4.71 8.30 -7.74
N HIS A 8 -5.35 7.19 -8.13
CA HIS A 8 -5.54 5.99 -7.30
C HIS A 8 -4.66 4.82 -7.76
N ARG A 9 -3.67 5.07 -8.62
CA ARG A 9 -2.78 4.02 -9.10
C ARG A 9 -1.98 3.43 -7.94
N ALA A 10 -2.34 2.22 -7.55
CA ALA A 10 -1.59 1.39 -6.62
C ALA A 10 -0.26 0.93 -7.25
N ILE A 11 0.84 1.15 -6.53
CA ILE A 11 2.19 0.71 -6.91
C ILE A 11 2.66 -0.33 -5.88
N PRO A 12 2.64 -1.63 -6.21
CA PRO A 12 3.09 -2.65 -5.29
C PRO A 12 4.62 -2.80 -5.31
N THR A 13 5.15 -3.33 -4.22
CA THR A 13 6.52 -3.87 -4.11
C THR A 13 6.42 -5.17 -3.34
N PHE A 14 6.99 -6.24 -3.90
CA PHE A 14 7.01 -7.56 -3.29
C PHE A 14 8.44 -7.91 -2.87
N SER A 15 8.58 -8.40 -1.66
CA SER A 15 9.75 -9.10 -1.12
C SER A 15 9.33 -10.54 -0.79
N VAL A 16 10.28 -11.40 -0.40
CA VAL A 16 10.06 -12.85 -0.22
C VAL A 16 8.74 -13.16 0.51
N ASP A 17 8.56 -12.58 1.69
CA ASP A 17 7.36 -12.80 2.53
C ASP A 17 6.73 -11.48 2.97
N SER A 18 7.07 -10.36 2.35
CA SER A 18 6.53 -9.05 2.71
C SER A 18 6.14 -8.30 1.46
N ALA A 19 5.15 -7.43 1.59
CA ALA A 19 4.79 -6.55 0.50
C ALA A 19 4.36 -5.20 0.99
N SER A 20 4.45 -4.23 0.10
CA SER A 20 3.92 -2.90 0.34
C SER A 20 3.18 -2.41 -0.89
N VAL A 21 2.18 -1.58 -0.69
CA VAL A 21 1.57 -0.79 -1.76
C VAL A 21 1.72 0.69 -1.43
N ARG A 22 1.96 1.48 -2.46
CA ARG A 22 1.95 2.93 -2.39
C ARG A 22 0.92 3.46 -3.38
N ASP A 23 0.00 4.27 -2.90
CA ASP A 23 -0.81 5.14 -3.75
C ASP A 23 -0.25 6.57 -3.70
N LYS A 24 -1.04 7.55 -4.15
CA LYS A 24 -0.61 8.94 -4.18
C LYS A 24 -0.30 9.51 -2.78
N SER A 25 -1.06 9.16 -1.76
CA SER A 25 -1.01 9.78 -0.43
C SER A 25 -0.61 8.83 0.68
N HIS A 26 -0.63 7.52 0.46
CA HIS A 26 -0.41 6.54 1.51
C HIS A 26 0.59 5.47 1.12
N ARG A 27 1.24 4.93 2.14
CA ARG A 27 2.02 3.69 2.05
C ARG A 27 1.47 2.70 3.04
N PHE A 28 1.22 1.48 2.58
CA PHE A 28 0.87 0.35 3.42
C PHE A 28 1.92 -0.75 3.28
N ILE A 29 2.34 -1.34 4.39
CA ILE A 29 3.30 -2.44 4.43
C ILE A 29 2.68 -3.60 5.21
N ARG A 30 2.78 -4.80 4.65
CA ARG A 30 2.49 -6.08 5.30
C ARG A 30 3.79 -6.85 5.42
N TYR A 31 4.24 -7.07 6.65
CA TYR A 31 5.46 -7.79 6.95
C TYR A 31 5.23 -9.30 7.02
N ALA A 32 6.32 -10.06 6.99
CA ALA A 32 6.31 -11.52 7.00
C ALA A 32 5.71 -12.12 8.28
N ASP A 33 5.81 -11.41 9.40
CA ASP A 33 5.21 -11.81 10.68
C ASP A 33 3.71 -11.46 10.78
N GLY A 34 3.13 -10.87 9.73
CA GLY A 34 1.74 -10.43 9.68
C GLY A 34 1.49 -9.08 10.37
N SER A 35 2.53 -8.43 10.90
CA SER A 35 2.43 -7.03 11.32
C SER A 35 2.24 -6.12 10.11
N THR A 36 1.65 -4.95 10.36
CA THR A 36 1.32 -4.00 9.31
C THR A 36 1.58 -2.59 9.77
N GLU A 37 2.06 -1.75 8.86
CA GLU A 37 2.21 -0.32 9.08
C GLU A 37 1.52 0.46 7.95
N LEU A 38 0.97 1.62 8.30
CA LEU A 38 0.23 2.50 7.41
C LEU A 38 0.65 3.95 7.64
N PHE A 39 1.04 4.65 6.58
CA PHE A 39 1.54 6.03 6.66
C PHE A 39 0.79 6.96 5.70
N ASP A 40 0.49 8.19 6.13
CA ASP A 40 0.07 9.31 5.26
C ASP A 40 1.29 10.11 4.78
N LEU A 41 1.71 9.84 3.55
CA LEU A 41 2.85 10.48 2.89
C LEU A 41 2.62 11.95 2.55
N SER A 42 1.38 12.45 2.65
CA SER A 42 1.07 13.87 2.40
C SER A 42 1.72 14.76 3.46
N ASN A 43 1.84 14.24 4.69
CA ASN A 43 2.36 14.98 5.84
C ASN A 43 3.48 14.24 6.58
N ASP A 44 3.70 12.95 6.28
CA ASP A 44 4.72 12.10 6.89
C ASP A 44 5.56 11.38 5.83
N TYR A 45 6.31 12.18 5.06
CA TYR A 45 7.20 11.65 4.01
C TYR A 45 8.23 10.65 4.55
N TRP A 46 8.62 10.81 5.81
CA TRP A 46 9.62 9.99 6.49
C TRP A 46 9.03 8.74 7.15
N GLN A 47 7.70 8.55 7.12
CA GLN A 47 7.01 7.35 7.63
C GLN A 47 7.32 7.09 9.11
N ILE A 48 7.19 8.14 9.93
CA ILE A 48 7.49 8.10 11.36
C ILE A 48 6.23 7.70 12.16
N ASN A 49 5.04 8.07 11.68
CA ASN A 49 3.78 7.92 12.40
C ASN A 49 2.92 6.85 11.74
N ASP A 50 2.98 5.63 12.27
CA ASP A 50 2.06 4.56 11.88
C ASP A 50 0.63 4.92 12.33
N LEU A 51 -0.29 5.00 11.35
CA LEU A 51 -1.72 5.24 11.57
C LEU A 51 -2.43 4.00 12.14
N GLY A 52 -1.82 2.82 12.01
CA GLY A 52 -2.33 1.58 12.56
C GLY A 52 -3.61 1.05 11.90
N ARG A 53 -4.13 -0.05 12.45
CA ARG A 53 -5.26 -0.83 11.90
C ARG A 53 -6.61 -0.16 12.05
N ASP A 54 -6.76 0.73 13.01
CA ASP A 54 -8.01 1.44 13.29
C ASP A 54 -8.18 2.68 12.40
N SER A 55 -7.19 2.99 11.56
CA SER A 55 -7.28 4.08 10.59
C SER A 55 -8.39 3.80 9.58
N PRO A 56 -9.25 4.79 9.26
CA PRO A 56 -10.37 4.59 8.34
C PRO A 56 -9.95 4.20 6.91
N ILE A 57 -8.70 4.51 6.51
CA ILE A 57 -8.16 4.17 5.18
C ILE A 57 -7.55 2.77 5.12
N TYR A 58 -7.40 2.09 6.25
CA TYR A 58 -6.68 0.82 6.34
C TYR A 58 -7.26 -0.27 5.44
N SER A 59 -8.60 -0.45 5.45
CA SER A 59 -9.25 -1.47 4.63
C SER A 59 -9.03 -1.21 3.14
N GLU A 60 -9.24 0.03 2.71
CA GLU A 60 -9.11 0.42 1.30
C GLU A 60 -7.72 0.12 0.76
N ILE A 61 -6.67 0.52 1.47
CA ILE A 61 -5.30 0.33 0.97
C ILE A 61 -4.81 -1.11 1.11
N SER A 62 -5.28 -1.85 2.12
CA SER A 62 -5.01 -3.29 2.22
C SER A 62 -5.63 -4.04 1.04
N GLU A 63 -6.87 -3.71 0.66
CA GLU A 63 -7.54 -4.29 -0.50
C GLU A 63 -6.81 -3.98 -1.81
N GLN A 64 -6.22 -2.78 -1.94
CA GLN A 64 -5.35 -2.46 -3.08
C GLN A 64 -4.13 -3.38 -3.15
N LEU A 65 -3.47 -3.64 -2.00
CA LEU A 65 -2.35 -4.59 -1.96
C LEU A 65 -2.79 -6.01 -2.32
N ASP A 66 -3.94 -6.46 -1.83
CA ASP A 66 -4.51 -7.78 -2.13
C ASP A 66 -4.88 -7.89 -3.63
N ALA A 67 -5.40 -6.83 -4.24
CA ALA A 67 -5.65 -6.77 -5.68
C ALA A 67 -4.35 -6.85 -6.49
N CYS A 68 -3.29 -6.17 -6.05
CA CYS A 68 -1.96 -6.30 -6.66
C CYS A 68 -1.41 -7.73 -6.55
N TYR A 69 -1.60 -8.41 -5.40
CA TYR A 69 -1.23 -9.82 -5.24
C TYR A 69 -1.95 -10.72 -6.23
N ALA A 70 -3.26 -10.55 -6.40
CA ALA A 70 -4.05 -11.34 -7.34
C ALA A 70 -3.56 -11.18 -8.78
N GLN A 71 -3.16 -9.95 -9.16
CA GLN A 71 -2.57 -9.68 -10.48
C GLN A 71 -1.17 -10.28 -10.64
N TYR A 72 -0.34 -10.24 -9.59
CA TYR A 72 1.01 -10.81 -9.63
C TYR A 72 0.98 -12.34 -9.73
N ALA A 73 0.14 -13.01 -8.94
CA ALA A 73 0.02 -14.47 -8.93
C ALA A 73 -0.64 -15.05 -10.20
N ALA A 74 -1.32 -14.23 -10.99
CA ALA A 74 -1.92 -14.62 -12.26
C ALA A 74 -0.92 -14.62 -13.44
N ASN A 75 0.33 -14.18 -13.22
CA ASN A 75 1.42 -14.17 -14.21
C ASN A 75 2.45 -15.27 -13.90
#